data_AF-A0A972ZV72-F1
#
_entry.id   AF-A0A972ZV72-F1
#
_cell.length_a   1.000
_cell.length_b   1.000
_cell.length_c   1.000
_cell.angle_alpha   90.00
_cell.angle_beta   90.00
_cell.angle_gamma   90.00
#
_symmetry.space_group_name_H-M   'P 1'
#
loop_
_entity.id
_entity.type
_entity.pdbx_description
1 polymer ?
#
loop_
_entity_poly.entity_id
_entity_poly.type
_entity_poly.pdbx_seq_one_letter_code
_entity_poly.pdbx_strand_id
1 'polypeptide(L)'
;MKNKGSILIFTLWVLIILAILSIVLSRRASSDISLSRRESRSIKATYFAKAGIFKMLAELTKDTDTYNSLNGDWNRNEENPKELTLGSDTVLYGASDEGARLNLNAVDLKIEQLVALGTDESIARAIVKYKDRKDNKKFEFIEELFLVEGMPREAFEAIKESATVYRESDSKININTADEKVLGAIIKDESLVQDVLEYRRGLDGEDATDDDGIFRDTSDITVNIQNLDPALFIVKSDIFRIWAKAISPGGEEIFKRAEAVINRQSGKIYHWKED
;
A
#
# COMPACT_ATOMS: atom_id res chain seq x y z
N MET A 1 39.65 -34.65 65.90
CA MET A 1 38.49 -33.76 65.65
C MET A 1 38.59 -32.91 64.36
N LYS A 2 39.27 -33.36 63.28
CA LYS A 2 39.41 -32.57 62.03
C LYS A 2 38.32 -32.81 60.96
N ASN A 3 37.47 -33.83 61.11
CA ASN A 3 36.55 -34.24 60.03
C ASN A 3 35.19 -33.52 60.00
N LYS A 4 34.79 -32.83 61.09
CA LYS A 4 33.48 -32.16 61.17
C LYS A 4 33.42 -30.81 60.44
N GLY A 5 34.54 -30.09 60.33
CA GLY A 5 34.62 -28.84 59.56
C GLY A 5 34.66 -29.05 58.05
N SER A 6 35.25 -30.15 57.58
CA SER A 6 35.35 -30.48 56.15
C SER A 6 33.99 -30.79 55.51
N ILE A 7 33.07 -31.44 56.25
CA ILE A 7 31.72 -31.74 55.77
C ILE A 7 30.92 -30.46 55.55
N LEU A 8 30.98 -29.51 56.50
CA LEU A 8 30.26 -28.23 56.38
C LEU A 8 30.76 -27.40 55.19
N ILE A 9 32.08 -27.38 54.97
CA ILE A 9 32.68 -26.69 53.83
C ILE A 9 32.20 -27.35 52.53
N PHE A 10 32.21 -28.68 52.46
CA PHE A 10 31.73 -29.41 51.29
C PHE A 10 30.24 -29.14 51.01
N THR A 11 29.39 -29.18 52.03
CA THR A 11 27.95 -28.90 51.85
C THR A 11 27.70 -27.46 51.41
N LEU A 12 28.46 -26.50 51.95
CA LEU A 12 28.36 -25.10 51.53
C LEU A 12 28.76 -24.93 50.06
N TRP A 13 29.84 -25.57 49.62
CA TRP A 13 30.24 -25.56 48.22
C TRP A 13 29.19 -26.19 47.30
N VAL A 14 28.61 -27.33 47.69
CA VAL A 14 27.53 -27.96 46.94
C VAL A 14 26.32 -27.03 46.83
N LEU A 15 25.93 -26.35 47.92
CA LEU A 15 24.84 -25.38 47.90
C LEU A 15 25.14 -24.17 47.01
N ILE A 16 26.37 -23.64 47.05
CA ILE A 16 26.79 -22.54 46.17
C ILE A 16 26.69 -22.96 44.71
N ILE A 17 27.20 -24.15 44.36
CA ILE A 17 27.15 -24.68 42.99
C ILE A 17 25.69 -24.87 42.55
N LEU A 18 24.84 -25.46 43.39
CA LEU A 18 23.42 -25.64 43.09
C LEU A 18 22.68 -24.31 42.94
N ALA A 19 22.99 -23.32 43.76
CA ALA A 19 22.40 -21.98 43.67
C ALA A 19 22.81 -21.28 42.36
N ILE A 20 24.09 -21.32 42.00
CA ILE A 20 24.60 -20.76 40.74
C ILE A 20 23.93 -21.47 39.55
N LEU A 21 23.89 -22.81 39.56
CA LEU A 21 23.24 -23.60 38.51
C LEU A 21 21.76 -23.23 38.37
N SER A 22 21.04 -23.11 39.49
CA SER A 22 19.62 -22.73 39.50
C SER A 22 19.39 -21.34 38.91
N ILE A 23 20.24 -20.36 39.24
CA ILE A 23 20.16 -19.00 38.69
C ILE A 23 20.43 -19.01 37.18
N VAL A 24 21.43 -19.75 36.72
CA VAL A 24 21.77 -19.84 35.29
C VAL A 24 20.64 -20.50 34.50
N LEU A 25 20.09 -21.61 34.98
CA LEU A 25 18.96 -22.29 34.35
C LEU A 25 17.71 -21.40 34.31
N SER A 26 17.41 -20.71 35.42
CA SER A 26 16.27 -19.78 35.49
C SER A 26 16.42 -18.64 34.49
N ARG A 27 17.61 -18.04 34.37
CA ARG A 27 17.87 -16.97 33.40
C ARG A 27 17.74 -17.48 31.97
N ARG A 28 18.32 -18.64 31.65
CA ARG A 28 18.23 -19.25 30.31
C ARG A 28 16.78 -19.54 29.92
N ALA A 29 16.02 -20.20 30.80
CA ALA A 29 14.62 -20.50 30.56
C ALA A 29 13.77 -19.23 30.38
N SER A 30 14.03 -18.18 31.16
CA SER A 30 13.31 -16.90 31.04
C SER A 30 13.60 -16.20 29.71
N SER A 31 14.85 -16.25 29.23
CA SER A 31 15.23 -15.72 27.92
C SER A 31 14.56 -16.50 26.78
N ASP A 32 14.58 -17.83 26.84
CA ASP A 32 13.96 -18.69 25.82
C ASP A 32 12.44 -18.48 25.77
N ILE A 33 11.77 -18.34 26.92
CA ILE A 33 10.35 -18.02 27.00
C ILE A 33 10.06 -16.63 26.40
N SER A 34 10.88 -15.63 26.71
CA SER A 34 10.70 -14.26 26.21
C SER A 34 10.87 -14.19 24.69
N LEU A 35 11.88 -14.88 24.15
CA LEU A 35 12.08 -15.00 22.71
C LEU A 35 10.90 -15.72 22.03
N SER A 36 10.47 -16.86 22.58
CA SER A 36 9.33 -17.62 22.04
C SER A 36 8.03 -16.81 22.04
N ARG A 37 7.79 -16.01 23.08
CA ARG A 37 6.64 -15.10 23.14
C ARG A 37 6.72 -14.00 22.08
N ARG A 38 7.90 -13.44 21.84
CA ARG A 38 8.14 -12.43 20.80
C ARG A 38 7.87 -13.00 19.41
N GLU A 39 8.39 -14.18 19.10
CA GLU A 39 8.14 -14.88 17.83
C GLU A 39 6.65 -15.16 17.63
N SER A 40 5.97 -15.68 18.67
CA SER A 40 4.52 -15.92 18.61
C SER A 40 3.73 -14.63 18.36
N ARG A 41 4.08 -13.52 19.03
CA ARG A 41 3.46 -12.20 18.79
C ARG A 41 3.75 -11.67 17.39
N SER A 42 4.97 -11.87 16.88
CA SER A 42 5.35 -11.49 15.52
C SER A 42 4.50 -12.20 14.47
N ILE A 43 4.37 -13.53 14.58
CA ILE A 43 3.51 -14.33 13.69
C ILE A 43 2.06 -13.86 13.79
N LYS A 44 1.53 -13.66 15.00
CA LYS A 44 0.17 -13.16 15.23
C LYS A 44 -0.05 -11.80 14.56
N ALA A 45 0.88 -10.87 14.72
CA ALA A 45 0.81 -9.54 14.08
C ALA A 45 0.82 -9.64 12.55
N THR A 46 1.63 -10.53 11.95
CA THR A 46 1.58 -10.78 10.50
C THR A 46 0.20 -11.24 10.04
N TYR A 47 -0.44 -12.17 10.76
CA TYR A 47 -1.79 -12.60 10.42
C TYR A 47 -2.85 -11.52 10.65
N PHE A 48 -2.65 -10.62 11.61
CA PHE A 48 -3.53 -9.47 11.82
C PHE A 48 -3.40 -8.43 10.71
N ALA A 49 -2.20 -8.18 10.19
CA ALA A 49 -2.01 -7.33 9.01
C ALA A 49 -2.75 -7.93 7.80
N LYS A 50 -2.63 -9.25 7.58
CA LYS A 50 -3.40 -9.98 6.56
C LYS A 50 -4.90 -9.82 6.74
N ALA A 51 -5.39 -9.94 7.97
CA ALA A 51 -6.80 -9.73 8.27
C ALA A 51 -7.28 -8.31 7.92
N GLY A 52 -6.43 -7.29 8.13
CA GLY A 52 -6.69 -5.91 7.70
C GLY A 52 -6.90 -5.79 6.19
N ILE A 53 -6.04 -6.44 5.39
CA ILE A 53 -6.20 -6.47 3.92
C ILE A 53 -7.56 -7.06 3.52
N PHE A 54 -7.90 -8.23 4.06
CA PHE A 54 -9.16 -8.90 3.72
C PHE A 54 -10.39 -8.19 4.29
N LYS A 55 -10.27 -7.49 5.42
CA LYS A 55 -11.31 -6.63 5.98
C LYS A 55 -11.63 -5.48 5.03
N MET A 56 -10.60 -4.79 4.54
CA MET A 56 -10.77 -3.71 3.56
C MET A 56 -11.34 -4.23 2.24
N LEU A 57 -10.85 -5.37 1.74
CA LEU A 57 -11.41 -6.01 0.54
C LEU A 57 -12.90 -6.33 0.70
N ALA A 58 -13.31 -6.85 1.86
CA ALA A 58 -14.71 -7.16 2.13
C ALA A 58 -15.59 -5.91 2.16
N GLU A 59 -15.07 -4.75 2.57
CA GLU A 59 -15.78 -3.47 2.51
C GLU A 59 -15.90 -2.98 1.07
N LEU A 60 -14.81 -3.00 0.31
CA LEU A 60 -14.80 -2.64 -1.12
C LEU A 60 -15.72 -3.52 -1.98
N THR A 61 -15.90 -4.79 -1.59
CA THR A 61 -16.80 -5.73 -2.29
C THR A 61 -18.27 -5.48 -1.98
N LYS A 62 -18.57 -4.91 -0.80
CA LYS A 62 -19.94 -4.55 -0.38
C LYS A 62 -20.38 -3.18 -0.90
N ASP A 63 -19.43 -2.37 -1.35
CA ASP A 63 -19.69 -1.08 -1.98
C ASP A 63 -20.62 -1.23 -3.19
N THR A 64 -21.78 -0.59 -3.13
CA THR A 64 -22.80 -0.63 -4.17
C THR A 64 -22.74 0.57 -5.10
N ASP A 65 -21.87 1.54 -4.84
CA ASP A 65 -21.82 2.78 -5.59
C ASP A 65 -21.43 2.53 -7.06
N THR A 66 -21.95 3.37 -7.95
CA THR A 66 -21.66 3.29 -9.39
C THR A 66 -20.34 3.96 -9.76
N TYR A 67 -19.66 4.57 -8.79
CA TYR A 67 -18.41 5.30 -8.93
C TYR A 67 -17.52 5.06 -7.72
N ASN A 68 -16.27 5.51 -7.80
CA ASN A 68 -15.33 5.58 -6.69
C ASN A 68 -14.67 6.97 -6.71
N SER A 69 -14.74 7.70 -5.59
CA SER A 69 -14.25 9.07 -5.41
C SER A 69 -13.42 9.19 -4.13
N LEU A 70 -12.71 10.32 -3.96
CA LEU A 70 -11.84 10.55 -2.80
C LEU A 70 -12.59 10.64 -1.47
N ASN A 71 -13.83 11.11 -1.45
CA ASN A 71 -14.69 11.12 -0.26
C ASN A 71 -15.26 9.73 0.13
N GLY A 72 -14.97 8.68 -0.65
CA GLY A 72 -15.36 7.33 -0.31
C GLY A 72 -14.79 6.86 1.02
N ASP A 73 -15.59 6.19 1.85
CA ASP A 73 -15.15 5.72 3.18
C ASP A 73 -13.97 4.74 3.12
N TRP A 74 -13.76 4.08 1.98
CA TRP A 74 -12.63 3.18 1.74
C TRP A 74 -11.30 3.90 1.50
N ASN A 75 -11.33 5.17 1.05
CA ASN A 75 -10.14 5.92 0.69
C ASN A 75 -9.43 6.42 1.95
N ARG A 76 -8.40 5.69 2.38
CA ARG A 76 -7.76 5.84 3.69
C ARG A 76 -6.26 5.63 3.57
N ASN A 77 -5.50 6.60 4.06
CA ASN A 77 -4.04 6.61 4.07
C ASN A 77 -3.51 6.47 5.51
N GLU A 78 -2.18 6.53 5.69
CA GLU A 78 -1.56 6.36 7.00
C GLU A 78 -1.86 7.47 8.01
N GLU A 79 -2.30 8.64 7.55
CA GLU A 79 -2.66 9.78 8.39
C GLU A 79 -4.12 9.70 8.87
N ASN A 80 -5.00 9.04 8.10
CA ASN A 80 -6.40 8.84 8.44
C ASN A 80 -6.86 7.37 8.32
N PRO A 81 -6.20 6.40 8.97
CA PRO A 81 -6.50 4.99 8.77
C PRO A 81 -7.83 4.57 9.42
N LYS A 82 -8.39 3.47 8.93
CA LYS A 82 -9.39 2.73 9.70
C LYS A 82 -8.72 1.88 10.76
N GLU A 83 -9.41 1.69 11.87
CA GLU A 83 -8.92 0.88 12.98
C GLU A 83 -9.79 -0.35 13.22
N LEU A 84 -9.15 -1.48 13.55
CA LEU A 84 -9.80 -2.70 14.00
C LEU A 84 -9.04 -3.23 15.23
N THR A 85 -9.68 -3.19 16.39
CA THR A 85 -9.12 -3.75 17.64
C THR A 85 -9.44 -5.24 17.77
N LEU A 86 -8.42 -6.06 17.96
CA LEU A 86 -8.50 -7.51 18.14
C LEU A 86 -7.85 -7.93 19.47
N GLY A 87 -8.62 -7.85 20.55
CA GLY A 87 -8.12 -8.08 21.90
C GLY A 87 -7.24 -6.91 22.34
N SER A 88 -5.94 -7.16 22.53
CA SER A 88 -4.97 -6.11 22.85
C SER A 88 -4.34 -5.48 21.61
N ASP A 89 -4.45 -6.10 20.43
CA ASP A 89 -3.78 -5.64 19.22
C ASP A 89 -4.68 -4.70 18.41
N THR A 90 -4.07 -3.76 17.69
CA THR A 90 -4.77 -2.84 16.78
C THR A 90 -4.31 -3.07 15.36
N VAL A 91 -5.23 -3.11 14.41
CA VAL A 91 -4.93 -3.15 12.97
C VAL A 91 -5.38 -1.84 12.36
N LEU A 92 -4.42 -1.09 11.81
CA LEU A 92 -4.67 0.08 10.97
C LEU A 92 -4.73 -0.38 9.52
N TYR A 93 -5.69 0.09 8.74
CA TYR A 93 -5.85 -0.31 7.34
C TYR A 93 -6.52 0.75 6.49
N GLY A 94 -6.32 0.64 5.18
CA GLY A 94 -6.92 1.53 4.20
C GLY A 94 -6.69 1.05 2.78
N ALA A 95 -7.22 1.80 1.83
CA ALA A 95 -7.04 1.54 0.40
C ALA A 95 -6.86 2.83 -0.39
N SER A 96 -6.21 2.70 -1.54
CA SER A 96 -6.15 3.72 -2.59
C SER A 96 -6.54 3.09 -3.92
N ASP A 97 -7.07 3.93 -4.82
CA ASP A 97 -7.52 3.49 -6.13
C ASP A 97 -6.34 3.31 -7.10
N GLU A 98 -6.20 2.13 -7.70
CA GLU A 98 -5.21 1.94 -8.78
C GLU A 98 -5.69 2.59 -10.09
N GLY A 99 -6.99 2.84 -10.21
CA GLY A 99 -7.61 3.68 -11.24
C GLY A 99 -7.02 5.08 -11.33
N ALA A 100 -6.54 5.62 -10.21
CA ALA A 100 -5.97 6.96 -10.09
C ALA A 100 -4.56 7.10 -10.71
N ARG A 101 -3.93 5.99 -11.15
CA ARG A 101 -2.53 5.95 -11.57
C ARG A 101 -2.38 5.64 -13.06
N LEU A 102 -1.35 6.20 -13.69
CA LEU A 102 -0.99 5.91 -15.08
C LEU A 102 -0.52 4.46 -15.21
N ASN A 103 -1.19 3.67 -16.03
CA ASN A 103 -0.79 2.27 -16.25
C ASN A 103 0.37 2.16 -17.24
N LEU A 104 1.54 1.74 -16.76
CA LEU A 104 2.72 1.51 -17.60
C LEU A 104 2.56 0.32 -18.54
N ASN A 105 1.57 -0.55 -18.32
CA ASN A 105 1.28 -1.68 -19.18
C ASN A 105 0.17 -1.40 -20.22
N ALA A 106 -0.37 -0.17 -20.24
CA ALA A 106 -1.37 0.27 -21.21
C ALA A 106 -0.92 0.05 -22.66
N VAL A 107 -1.88 -0.27 -23.55
CA VAL A 107 -1.58 -0.52 -24.98
C VAL A 107 -1.02 0.74 -25.65
N ASP A 108 -1.56 1.89 -25.31
CA ASP A 108 -1.34 3.20 -25.91
C ASP A 108 -0.52 4.14 -25.01
N LEU A 109 0.29 3.59 -24.09
CA LEU A 109 1.21 4.37 -23.26
C LEU A 109 2.10 5.27 -24.13
N LYS A 110 2.07 6.57 -23.88
CA LYS A 110 2.81 7.58 -24.64
C LYS A 110 4.00 8.11 -23.85
N ILE A 111 5.07 8.45 -24.56
CA ILE A 111 6.28 9.04 -23.98
C ILE A 111 5.93 10.36 -23.26
N GLU A 112 5.06 11.18 -23.83
CA GLU A 112 4.71 12.48 -23.24
C GLU A 112 3.98 12.34 -21.90
N GLN A 113 3.25 11.25 -21.67
CA GLN A 113 2.60 10.99 -20.38
C GLN A 113 3.66 10.78 -19.29
N LEU A 114 4.70 9.99 -19.58
CA LEU A 114 5.81 9.75 -18.65
C LEU A 114 6.63 11.02 -18.39
N VAL A 115 6.82 11.84 -19.43
CA VAL A 115 7.51 13.13 -19.30
C VAL A 115 6.70 14.08 -18.41
N ALA A 116 5.37 14.14 -18.60
CA ALA A 116 4.49 14.91 -17.73
C ALA A 116 4.51 14.42 -16.27
N LEU A 117 4.79 13.14 -16.03
CA LEU A 117 5.04 12.62 -14.67
C LEU A 117 6.43 12.98 -14.10
N GLY A 118 7.23 13.79 -14.79
CA GLY A 118 8.52 14.29 -14.29
C GLY A 118 9.71 13.40 -14.64
N THR A 119 9.60 12.56 -15.66
CA THR A 119 10.76 11.85 -16.23
C THR A 119 11.36 12.62 -17.40
N ASP A 120 12.66 12.43 -17.64
CA ASP A 120 13.28 12.89 -18.88
C ASP A 120 12.82 12.03 -20.06
N GLU A 121 12.80 12.64 -21.24
CA GLU A 121 12.37 11.98 -22.48
C GLU A 121 13.19 10.71 -22.80
N SER A 122 14.48 10.71 -22.47
CA SER A 122 15.36 9.53 -22.63
C SER A 122 14.90 8.35 -21.77
N ILE A 123 14.53 8.62 -20.52
CA ILE A 123 14.03 7.62 -19.57
C ILE A 123 12.63 7.15 -19.97
N ALA A 124 11.74 8.07 -20.35
CA ALA A 124 10.42 7.73 -20.87
C ALA A 124 10.51 6.79 -22.09
N ARG A 125 11.42 7.06 -23.04
CA ARG A 125 11.71 6.18 -24.18
C ARG A 125 12.26 4.82 -23.72
N ALA A 126 13.13 4.79 -22.71
CA ALA A 126 13.68 3.56 -22.17
C ALA A 126 12.61 2.68 -21.49
N ILE A 127 11.65 3.29 -20.77
CA ILE A 127 10.51 2.60 -20.15
C ILE A 127 9.64 1.95 -21.22
N VAL A 128 9.23 2.71 -22.25
CA VAL A 128 8.39 2.18 -23.35
C VAL A 128 9.13 1.06 -24.10
N LYS A 129 10.42 1.26 -24.41
CA LYS A 129 11.26 0.23 -25.03
C LYS A 129 11.36 -1.03 -24.17
N TYR A 130 11.49 -0.89 -22.85
CA TYR A 130 11.55 -2.02 -21.92
C TYR A 130 10.24 -2.81 -21.91
N LYS A 131 9.09 -2.11 -21.80
CA LYS A 131 7.74 -2.68 -21.90
C LYS A 131 7.59 -3.49 -23.19
N ASP A 132 7.90 -2.87 -24.33
CA ASP A 132 7.69 -3.51 -25.65
C ASP A 132 8.63 -4.69 -25.88
N ARG A 133 9.86 -4.65 -25.32
CA ARG A 133 10.79 -5.78 -25.34
C ARG A 133 10.27 -6.99 -24.56
N LYS A 134 9.51 -6.77 -23.49
CA LYS A 134 8.91 -7.84 -22.68
C LYS A 134 7.63 -8.42 -23.28
N ASP A 135 7.15 -7.88 -24.41
CA ASP A 135 5.98 -8.37 -25.15
C ASP A 135 4.81 -8.71 -24.21
N ASN A 136 4.38 -9.97 -24.19
CA ASN A 136 3.23 -10.43 -23.40
C ASN A 136 3.42 -10.34 -21.87
N LYS A 137 4.66 -10.34 -21.36
CA LYS A 137 4.90 -10.29 -19.91
C LYS A 137 4.77 -8.88 -19.35
N LYS A 138 5.11 -7.85 -20.14
CA LYS A 138 5.16 -6.44 -19.74
C LYS A 138 5.83 -6.25 -18.35
N PHE A 139 5.51 -5.19 -17.60
CA PHE A 139 5.99 -5.04 -16.22
C PHE A 139 5.16 -5.91 -15.25
N GLU A 140 5.82 -6.69 -14.39
CA GLU A 140 5.12 -7.56 -13.41
C GLU A 140 5.00 -6.90 -12.03
N PHE A 141 5.95 -6.02 -11.67
CA PHE A 141 5.96 -5.23 -10.45
C PHE A 141 6.68 -3.90 -10.70
N ILE A 142 6.40 -2.87 -9.88
CA ILE A 142 6.86 -1.51 -10.15
C ILE A 142 8.38 -1.36 -10.05
N GLU A 143 9.04 -2.13 -9.19
CA GLU A 143 10.49 -2.10 -8.99
C GLU A 143 11.29 -2.61 -10.21
N GLU A 144 10.63 -3.25 -11.19
CA GLU A 144 11.27 -3.55 -12.48
C GLU A 144 11.72 -2.29 -13.22
N LEU A 145 11.23 -1.11 -12.86
CA LEU A 145 11.74 0.16 -13.37
C LEU A 145 13.25 0.31 -13.11
N PHE A 146 13.81 -0.29 -12.05
CA PHE A 146 15.27 -0.29 -11.83
C PHE A 146 16.05 -1.14 -12.86
N LEU A 147 15.37 -2.00 -13.63
CA LEU A 147 15.95 -2.76 -14.74
C LEU A 147 15.92 -2.00 -16.06
N VAL A 148 15.26 -0.84 -16.11
CA VAL A 148 15.27 0.05 -17.26
C VAL A 148 16.64 0.71 -17.36
N GLU A 149 17.24 0.61 -18.54
CA GLU A 149 18.57 1.14 -18.81
C GLU A 149 18.62 2.65 -18.53
N GLY A 150 19.56 3.04 -17.66
CA GLY A 150 19.78 4.44 -17.31
C GLY A 150 18.80 5.03 -16.30
N MET A 151 17.91 4.24 -15.68
CA MET A 151 16.94 4.73 -14.67
C MET A 151 17.63 5.37 -13.46
N PRO A 152 17.54 6.71 -13.27
CA PRO A 152 18.03 7.35 -12.06
C PRO A 152 17.01 7.15 -10.93
N ARG A 153 17.48 7.24 -9.68
CA ARG A 153 16.61 7.08 -8.50
C ARG A 153 15.54 8.16 -8.48
N GLU A 154 15.91 9.38 -8.85
CA GLU A 154 15.05 10.56 -8.87
C GLU A 154 13.87 10.36 -9.84
N ALA A 155 14.10 9.77 -11.02
CA ALA A 155 13.02 9.49 -11.96
C ALA A 155 12.09 8.37 -11.46
N PHE A 156 12.63 7.34 -10.82
CA PHE A 156 11.81 6.31 -10.18
C PHE A 156 10.92 6.91 -9.09
N GLU A 157 11.49 7.72 -8.20
CA GLU A 157 10.76 8.40 -7.13
C GLU A 157 9.69 9.37 -7.69
N ALA A 158 9.96 10.01 -8.84
CA ALA A 158 9.00 10.88 -9.49
C ALA A 158 7.75 10.16 -10.00
N ILE A 159 7.86 8.89 -10.43
CA ILE A 159 6.74 8.15 -11.05
C ILE A 159 6.11 7.09 -10.15
N LYS A 160 6.80 6.60 -9.12
CA LYS A 160 6.36 5.42 -8.35
C LYS A 160 4.97 5.55 -7.72
N GLU A 161 4.57 6.76 -7.31
CA GLU A 161 3.27 7.01 -6.68
C GLU A 161 2.15 7.23 -7.70
N SER A 162 2.48 7.81 -8.86
CA SER A 162 1.55 8.17 -9.92
C SER A 162 1.40 7.09 -11.01
N ALA A 163 2.16 6.00 -10.93
CA ALA A 163 2.16 4.92 -11.92
C ALA A 163 1.74 3.56 -11.33
N THR A 164 1.15 2.72 -12.18
CA THR A 164 0.78 1.34 -11.86
C THR A 164 1.17 0.38 -12.99
N VAL A 165 1.28 -0.90 -12.68
CA VAL A 165 1.49 -1.99 -13.65
C VAL A 165 0.40 -3.05 -13.58
N TYR A 166 -0.58 -2.90 -12.67
CA TYR A 166 -1.49 -3.97 -12.27
C TYR A 166 -2.84 -3.95 -12.99
N ARG A 167 -3.09 -2.94 -13.84
CA ARG A 167 -4.38 -2.74 -14.54
C ARG A 167 -4.40 -3.35 -15.95
N GLU A 168 -3.70 -4.46 -16.11
CA GLU A 168 -3.57 -5.18 -17.38
C GLU A 168 -3.18 -4.22 -18.52
N SER A 169 -4.01 -4.10 -19.57
CA SER A 169 -3.74 -3.23 -20.71
C SER A 169 -4.65 -2.00 -20.78
N ASP A 170 -5.44 -1.73 -19.74
CA ASP A 170 -6.33 -0.58 -19.65
C ASP A 170 -5.52 0.72 -19.48
N SER A 171 -5.89 1.76 -20.23
CA SER A 171 -5.25 3.07 -20.20
C SER A 171 -6.09 4.16 -19.54
N LYS A 172 -7.37 3.86 -19.26
CA LYS A 172 -8.28 4.84 -18.67
C LYS A 172 -7.90 5.16 -17.24
N ILE A 173 -8.11 6.39 -16.81
CA ILE A 173 -7.88 6.79 -15.42
C ILE A 173 -9.20 7.09 -14.72
N ASN A 174 -9.27 6.89 -13.41
CA ASN A 174 -10.44 7.30 -12.64
C ASN A 174 -10.38 8.80 -12.38
N ILE A 175 -11.28 9.55 -13.02
CA ILE A 175 -11.31 11.01 -12.95
C ILE A 175 -11.56 11.54 -11.53
N ASN A 176 -12.32 10.79 -10.73
CA ASN A 176 -12.69 11.18 -9.36
C ASN A 176 -11.57 10.95 -8.34
N THR A 177 -10.48 10.27 -8.70
CA THR A 177 -9.41 9.87 -7.75
C THR A 177 -8.00 10.16 -8.26
N ALA A 178 -7.80 10.35 -9.57
CA ALA A 178 -6.51 10.72 -10.14
C ALA A 178 -6.00 12.05 -9.58
N ASP A 179 -4.71 12.12 -9.25
CA ASP A 179 -4.10 13.38 -8.82
C ASP A 179 -3.90 14.35 -10.00
N GLU A 180 -3.61 15.61 -9.70
CA GLU A 180 -3.35 16.65 -10.69
C GLU A 180 -2.28 16.25 -11.72
N LYS A 181 -1.24 15.56 -11.24
CA LYS A 181 -0.10 15.14 -12.05
C LYS A 181 -0.50 14.08 -13.09
N VAL A 182 -1.29 13.10 -12.71
CA VAL A 182 -1.84 12.06 -13.59
C VAL A 182 -2.88 12.66 -14.54
N LEU A 183 -3.76 13.55 -14.05
CA LEU A 183 -4.71 14.27 -14.90
C LEU A 183 -3.98 15.09 -15.98
N GLY A 184 -2.93 15.83 -15.61
CA GLY A 184 -2.09 16.59 -16.54
C GLY A 184 -1.42 15.72 -17.61
N ALA A 185 -0.97 14.52 -17.23
CA ALA A 185 -0.37 13.57 -18.17
C ALA A 185 -1.38 13.07 -19.22
N ILE A 186 -2.65 12.89 -18.85
CA ILE A 186 -3.71 12.36 -19.73
C ILE A 186 -4.39 13.45 -20.56
N ILE A 187 -4.80 14.55 -19.93
CA ILE A 187 -5.61 15.62 -20.54
C ILE A 187 -4.77 16.52 -21.45
N LYS A 188 -3.53 16.81 -21.04
CA LYS A 188 -2.60 17.70 -21.78
C LYS A 188 -3.12 19.13 -22.02
N ASP A 189 -4.09 19.56 -21.22
CA ASP A 189 -4.64 20.91 -21.20
C ASP A 189 -4.81 21.32 -19.73
N GLU A 190 -4.00 22.28 -19.29
CA GLU A 190 -3.96 22.75 -17.89
C GLU A 190 -5.28 23.40 -17.46
N SER A 191 -6.00 24.06 -18.38
CA SER A 191 -7.31 24.64 -18.07
C SER A 191 -8.33 23.55 -17.78
N LEU A 192 -8.38 22.51 -18.61
CA LEU A 192 -9.30 21.39 -18.39
C LEU A 192 -8.95 20.57 -17.14
N VAL A 193 -7.66 20.42 -16.82
CA VAL A 193 -7.23 19.79 -15.56
C VAL A 193 -7.77 20.58 -14.39
N GLN A 194 -7.63 21.91 -14.43
CA GLN A 194 -8.10 22.74 -13.34
C GLN A 194 -9.63 22.76 -13.23
N ASP A 195 -10.35 22.78 -14.36
CA ASP A 195 -11.82 22.66 -14.35
C ASP A 195 -12.27 21.34 -13.66
N VAL A 196 -11.55 20.23 -13.90
CA VAL A 196 -11.82 18.94 -13.24
C VAL A 196 -11.55 19.01 -11.73
N LEU A 197 -10.44 19.62 -11.31
CA LEU A 197 -10.08 19.74 -9.90
C LEU A 197 -11.01 20.68 -9.15
N GLU A 198 -11.37 21.82 -9.74
CA GLU A 198 -12.35 22.76 -9.16
C GLU A 198 -13.73 22.13 -9.03
N TYR A 199 -14.17 21.41 -10.06
CA TYR A 199 -15.42 20.66 -9.97
C TYR A 199 -15.38 19.66 -8.82
N ARG A 200 -14.28 18.91 -8.69
CA ARG A 200 -14.13 17.90 -7.64
C ARG A 200 -14.10 18.47 -6.23
N ARG A 201 -13.41 19.59 -6.02
CA ARG A 201 -13.23 20.22 -4.70
C ARG A 201 -14.43 21.06 -4.23
N GLY A 202 -15.48 21.16 -5.06
CA GLY A 202 -16.68 21.88 -4.67
C GLY A 202 -16.45 23.35 -4.34
N LEU A 203 -17.20 23.86 -3.36
CA LEU A 203 -17.19 25.26 -2.95
C LEU A 203 -16.13 25.57 -1.91
N ASP A 204 -15.75 24.58 -1.09
CA ASP A 204 -14.75 24.76 -0.04
C ASP A 204 -13.31 24.70 -0.57
N GLY A 205 -13.11 24.12 -1.76
CA GLY A 205 -11.81 24.06 -2.41
C GLY A 205 -10.91 22.94 -1.86
N GLU A 206 -11.46 22.02 -1.07
CA GLU A 206 -10.74 20.90 -0.48
C GLU A 206 -11.21 19.58 -1.11
N ASP A 207 -10.30 18.62 -1.31
CA ASP A 207 -10.68 17.29 -1.80
C ASP A 207 -11.25 16.43 -0.65
N ALA A 208 -12.14 15.49 -1.00
CA ALA A 208 -12.69 14.48 -0.10
C ALA A 208 -13.67 15.01 0.95
N THR A 209 -14.45 16.03 0.59
CA THR A 209 -15.48 16.63 1.45
C THR A 209 -16.89 16.28 0.97
N ASP A 210 -17.90 16.76 1.70
CA ASP A 210 -19.31 16.47 1.42
C ASP A 210 -19.86 17.30 0.23
N ASP A 211 -19.22 18.41 -0.13
CA ASP A 211 -19.60 19.27 -1.25
C ASP A 211 -18.85 18.98 -2.56
N ASP A 212 -17.99 17.95 -2.57
CA ASP A 212 -17.28 17.48 -3.75
C ASP A 212 -18.21 17.25 -4.96
N GLY A 213 -17.79 17.72 -6.13
CA GLY A 213 -18.39 17.32 -7.40
C GLY A 213 -17.96 15.91 -7.78
N ILE A 214 -18.93 15.04 -8.05
CA ILE A 214 -18.69 13.63 -8.36
C ILE A 214 -19.20 13.29 -9.76
N PHE A 215 -18.31 12.80 -10.61
CA PHE A 215 -18.65 12.19 -11.89
C PHE A 215 -19.19 10.76 -11.64
N ARG A 216 -20.50 10.54 -11.80
CA ARG A 216 -21.16 9.25 -11.49
C ARG A 216 -21.19 8.30 -12.67
N ASP A 217 -21.07 8.84 -13.87
CA ASP A 217 -20.90 8.12 -15.12
C ASP A 217 -20.13 8.97 -16.15
N THR A 218 -19.84 8.40 -17.32
CA THR A 218 -19.08 9.09 -18.36
C THR A 218 -19.82 10.25 -19.01
N SER A 219 -21.15 10.32 -18.92
CA SER A 219 -21.93 11.43 -19.46
C SER A 219 -21.81 12.68 -18.60
N ASP A 220 -21.67 12.52 -17.28
CA ASP A 220 -21.40 13.62 -16.35
C ASP A 220 -20.13 14.40 -16.74
N ILE A 221 -19.11 13.71 -17.28
CA ILE A 221 -17.86 14.35 -17.72
C ILE A 221 -18.16 15.41 -18.76
N THR A 222 -18.88 15.05 -19.82
CA THR A 222 -19.20 15.99 -20.92
C THR A 222 -20.19 17.09 -20.53
N VAL A 223 -21.03 16.85 -19.52
CA VAL A 223 -22.00 17.84 -19.02
C VAL A 223 -21.29 18.92 -18.20
N ASN A 224 -20.35 18.51 -17.34
CA ASN A 224 -19.69 19.41 -16.40
C ASN A 224 -18.41 20.02 -16.96
N ILE A 225 -17.66 19.27 -17.79
CA ILE A 225 -16.38 19.70 -18.37
C ILE A 225 -16.47 19.66 -19.90
N GLN A 226 -16.66 20.82 -20.50
CA GLN A 226 -16.77 20.93 -21.95
C GLN A 226 -15.45 20.61 -22.65
N ASN A 227 -15.51 19.96 -23.82
CA ASN A 227 -14.34 19.59 -24.64
C ASN A 227 -13.40 18.54 -24.03
N LEU A 228 -13.71 17.98 -22.86
CA LEU A 228 -12.98 16.85 -22.31
C LEU A 228 -13.47 15.54 -22.96
N ASP A 229 -12.53 14.71 -23.44
CA ASP A 229 -12.85 13.40 -24.02
C ASP A 229 -13.19 12.38 -22.91
N PRO A 230 -14.46 11.95 -22.77
CA PRO A 230 -14.84 10.99 -21.73
C PRO A 230 -14.25 9.60 -21.95
N ALA A 231 -13.75 9.27 -23.15
CA ALA A 231 -13.18 7.96 -23.44
C ALA A 231 -11.88 7.68 -22.67
N LEU A 232 -11.20 8.73 -22.19
CA LEU A 232 -9.97 8.65 -21.40
C LEU A 232 -10.22 8.21 -19.95
N PHE A 233 -11.49 8.18 -19.51
CA PHE A 233 -11.82 8.06 -18.11
C PHE A 233 -12.73 6.87 -17.79
N ILE A 234 -12.56 6.39 -16.56
CA ILE A 234 -13.54 5.61 -15.82
C ILE A 234 -14.00 6.45 -14.62
N VAL A 235 -15.13 6.07 -14.04
CA VAL A 235 -15.60 6.64 -12.76
C VAL A 235 -15.64 5.60 -11.64
N LYS A 236 -15.52 4.31 -12.01
CA LYS A 236 -15.58 3.15 -11.11
C LYS A 236 -14.37 2.27 -11.36
N SER A 237 -13.70 1.89 -10.28
CA SER A 237 -12.50 1.07 -10.33
C SER A 237 -12.76 -0.31 -9.74
N ASP A 238 -12.06 -1.32 -10.24
CA ASP A 238 -12.13 -2.68 -9.69
C ASP A 238 -10.83 -3.12 -9.02
N ILE A 239 -9.73 -2.38 -9.22
CA ILE A 239 -8.43 -2.74 -8.69
C ILE A 239 -8.01 -1.68 -7.68
N PHE A 240 -7.70 -2.13 -6.47
CA PHE A 240 -7.34 -1.27 -5.36
C PHE A 240 -6.01 -1.74 -4.76
N ARG A 241 -5.22 -0.78 -4.30
CA ARG A 241 -4.08 -1.03 -3.43
C ARG A 241 -4.52 -0.90 -2.00
N ILE A 242 -4.46 -2.02 -1.30
CA ILE A 242 -4.87 -2.15 0.09
C ILE A 242 -3.61 -2.29 0.94
N TRP A 243 -3.56 -1.56 2.05
CA TRP A 243 -2.48 -1.66 3.01
C TRP A 243 -3.06 -1.94 4.41
N ALA A 244 -2.27 -2.61 5.24
CA ALA A 244 -2.62 -2.85 6.63
C ALA A 244 -1.37 -2.93 7.50
N LYS A 245 -1.45 -2.39 8.71
CA LYS A 245 -0.41 -2.39 9.74
C LYS A 245 -1.00 -2.89 11.05
N ALA A 246 -0.54 -4.06 11.50
CA ALA A 246 -0.85 -4.59 12.82
C ALA A 246 0.14 -4.08 13.86
N ILE A 247 -0.40 -3.70 15.00
CA ILE A 247 0.30 -3.16 16.16
C ILE A 247 0.00 -4.08 17.34
N SER A 248 1.02 -4.80 17.82
CA SER A 248 0.91 -5.68 18.97
C SER A 248 1.59 -5.05 20.19
N PRO A 249 0.86 -4.67 21.25
CA PRO A 249 1.45 -4.10 22.45
C PRO A 249 2.14 -5.17 23.32
N GLY A 250 3.11 -4.74 24.14
CA GLY A 250 3.87 -5.61 25.05
C GLY A 250 5.15 -4.94 25.52
N GLY A 251 6.14 -5.72 25.99
CA GLY A 251 7.42 -5.16 26.47
C GLY A 251 8.17 -4.36 25.41
N GLU A 252 8.28 -4.93 24.20
CA GLU A 252 8.62 -4.22 22.96
C GLU A 252 7.38 -4.29 22.05
N GLU A 253 7.03 -3.16 21.44
CA GLU A 253 5.94 -3.07 20.47
C GLU A 253 6.36 -3.73 19.15
N ILE A 254 5.50 -4.57 18.60
CA ILE A 254 5.77 -5.27 17.33
C ILE A 254 4.82 -4.71 16.29
N PHE A 255 5.40 -4.30 15.16
CA PHE A 255 4.66 -3.83 14.00
C PHE A 255 4.85 -4.81 12.85
N LYS A 256 3.76 -5.13 12.16
CA LYS A 256 3.79 -5.91 10.92
C LYS A 256 2.93 -5.24 9.86
N ARG A 257 3.47 -5.09 8.66
CA ARG A 257 2.80 -4.46 7.53
C ARG A 257 2.55 -5.48 6.43
N ALA A 258 1.41 -5.34 5.77
CA ALA A 258 1.11 -5.99 4.52
C ALA A 258 0.57 -4.95 3.52
N GLU A 259 0.86 -5.16 2.26
CA GLU A 259 0.28 -4.42 1.13
C GLU A 259 -0.09 -5.40 0.03
N ALA A 260 -1.23 -5.16 -0.62
CA ALA A 260 -1.69 -5.97 -1.72
C ALA A 260 -2.41 -5.12 -2.78
N VAL A 261 -2.22 -5.47 -4.05
CA VAL A 261 -3.03 -4.94 -5.15
C VAL A 261 -4.02 -6.00 -5.58
N ILE A 262 -5.31 -5.74 -5.39
CA ILE A 262 -6.37 -6.76 -5.47
C ILE A 262 -7.50 -6.26 -6.36
N ASN A 263 -8.02 -7.14 -7.22
CA ASN A 263 -9.29 -6.93 -7.90
C ASN A 263 -10.45 -7.24 -6.94
N ARG A 264 -11.29 -6.24 -6.63
CA ARG A 264 -12.39 -6.39 -5.66
C ARG A 264 -13.46 -7.39 -6.08
N GLN A 265 -13.73 -7.53 -7.39
CA GLN A 265 -14.80 -8.39 -7.91
C GLN A 265 -14.39 -9.86 -7.91
N SER A 266 -13.20 -10.15 -8.44
CA SER A 266 -12.70 -11.52 -8.59
C SER A 266 -11.91 -12.02 -7.37
N GLY A 267 -11.45 -11.13 -6.50
CA GLY A 267 -10.51 -11.44 -5.43
C GLY A 267 -9.10 -11.78 -5.91
N LYS A 268 -8.79 -11.62 -7.21
CA LYS A 268 -7.46 -11.86 -7.77
C LYS A 268 -6.46 -10.88 -7.17
N ILE A 269 -5.38 -11.42 -6.62
CA ILE A 269 -4.25 -10.65 -6.07
C ILE A 269 -3.20 -10.52 -7.18
N TYR A 270 -2.92 -9.29 -7.61
CA TYR A 270 -1.88 -8.98 -8.61
C TYR A 270 -0.51 -8.80 -7.95
N HIS A 271 -0.48 -8.25 -6.74
CA HIS A 271 0.74 -8.00 -5.98
C HIS A 271 0.50 -8.23 -4.50
N TRP A 272 1.53 -8.71 -3.81
CA TRP A 272 1.50 -8.95 -2.37
C TRP A 272 2.89 -8.74 -1.76
N LYS A 273 2.96 -7.93 -0.70
CA LYS A 273 4.20 -7.61 0.02
C LYS A 273 3.96 -7.63 1.52
N GLU A 274 4.90 -8.22 2.27
CA GLU A 274 4.92 -8.27 3.74
C GLU A 274 6.27 -7.79 4.26
N ASP A 275 6.25 -7.08 5.40
CA ASP A 275 7.44 -6.65 6.14
C ASP A 275 7.67 -7.49 7.44
#